data_AF-A0A6I6VMC1-F1
#
_entry.id   AF-A0A6I6VMC1-F1
#
_cell.length_a   1.000
_cell.length_b   1.000
_cell.length_c   1.000
_cell.angle_alpha   90.00
_cell.angle_beta   90.00
_cell.angle_gamma   90.00
#
_symmetry.space_group_name_H-M   'P 1'
#
loop_
_entity.id
_entity.type
_entity.pdbx_description
1 polymer ?
#
loop_
_entity_poly.entity_id
_entity_poly.type
_entity_poly.pdbx_seq_one_letter_code
_entity_poly.pdbx_strand_id
1 'polypeptide(L)'
;MEGDDHINVRSSEHGVLLCVQLTRDCPDPRSLGTWLRIGQSSLLHFAGALAQAPACGRLWLLQHLPHTCSQAEVLATLEALLNQRDTWRRVAKRLVMPASKLYVTSLRSLPN
;
A
#
# COMPACT_ATOMS: atom_id res chain seq x y z
N MET A 1 4.32 13.50 -10.55
CA MET A 1 5.22 12.62 -11.32
C MET A 1 4.95 11.19 -10.90
N GLU A 2 4.44 10.36 -11.80
CA GLU A 2 3.88 9.02 -11.53
C GLU A 2 4.76 7.89 -12.08
N GLY A 3 6.05 8.16 -12.35
CA GLY A 3 6.92 7.26 -13.11
C GLY A 3 8.22 6.80 -12.42
N ASP A 4 8.38 7.01 -11.11
CA ASP A 4 9.61 6.68 -10.38
C ASP A 4 9.37 5.67 -9.23
N ASP A 5 8.26 4.93 -9.30
CA ASP A 5 7.98 3.91 -8.30
C ASP A 5 8.71 2.62 -8.66
N HIS A 6 9.54 2.11 -7.75
CA HIS A 6 10.35 0.93 -7.99
C HIS A 6 9.59 -0.38 -7.70
N ILE A 7 9.85 -1.38 -8.54
CA ILE A 7 9.46 -2.77 -8.34
C ILE A 7 10.75 -3.59 -8.33
N ASN A 8 10.94 -4.38 -7.27
CA ASN A 8 12.06 -5.32 -7.19
C ASN A 8 11.51 -6.74 -7.20
N VAL A 9 12.09 -7.58 -8.06
CA VAL A 9 11.83 -9.03 -8.10
C VAL A 9 13.12 -9.73 -7.72
N ARG A 10 13.05 -10.57 -6.69
CA ARG A 10 14.19 -11.35 -6.22
C ARG A 10 13.85 -12.84 -6.29
N SER A 11 14.59 -13.59 -7.09
CA SER A 11 14.52 -15.05 -7.09
C SER A 11 15.58 -15.63 -6.16
N SER A 12 15.23 -16.73 -5.50
CA SER A 12 16.11 -17.53 -4.66
C SER A 12 15.71 -19.00 -4.74
N GLU A 13 16.50 -19.88 -4.12
CA GLU A 13 16.15 -21.30 -3.99
C GLU A 13 14.83 -21.53 -3.24
N HIS A 14 14.42 -20.58 -2.39
CA HIS A 14 13.19 -20.67 -1.61
C HIS A 14 11.95 -20.15 -2.35
N GLY A 15 12.13 -19.45 -3.49
CA GLY A 15 11.05 -18.87 -4.26
C GLY A 15 11.33 -17.48 -4.79
N VAL A 16 10.25 -16.77 -5.11
CA VAL A 16 10.27 -15.41 -5.67
C VAL A 16 9.70 -14.43 -4.65
N LEU A 17 10.49 -13.42 -4.29
CA LEU A 17 10.04 -12.29 -3.48
C LEU A 17 9.74 -11.11 -4.40
N LEU A 18 8.50 -10.65 -4.38
CA LEU A 18 8.04 -9.45 -5.04
C LEU A 18 8.01 -8.29 -4.05
N CYS A 19 8.62 -7.17 -4.42
CA CYS A 19 8.65 -5.96 -3.62
C CYS A 19 8.13 -4.78 -4.44
N VAL A 20 7.12 -4.09 -3.94
CA VAL A 20 6.59 -2.87 -4.55
C VAL A 20 6.81 -1.69 -3.61
N GLN A 21 7.41 -0.62 -4.11
CA GLN A 21 7.66 0.58 -3.30
C GLN A 21 6.34 1.25 -2.89
N LEU A 22 6.16 1.44 -1.59
CA LEU A 22 4.98 2.11 -1.04
C LEU A 22 5.22 3.62 -0.88
N THR A 23 6.36 4.02 -0.29
CA THR A 23 6.72 5.44 -0.11
C THR A 23 7.98 5.80 -0.87
N ARG A 24 8.02 7.03 -1.39
CA ARG A 24 9.20 7.58 -2.08
C ARG A 24 10.28 8.01 -1.11
N ASP A 25 9.86 8.58 0.01
CA ASP A 25 10.74 9.05 1.07
C ASP A 25 10.55 8.23 2.34
N CYS A 26 11.49 8.39 3.28
CA CYS A 26 11.31 7.92 4.64
C CYS A 26 10.13 8.68 5.25
N PRO A 27 9.05 8.01 5.68
CA PRO A 27 7.93 8.69 6.30
C PRO A 27 8.34 9.24 7.67
N ASP A 28 7.83 10.43 8.01
CA ASP A 28 7.92 10.93 9.38
C ASP A 28 7.14 10.02 10.37
N PRO A 29 7.37 10.11 11.69
CA PRO A 29 6.73 9.22 12.66
C PRO A 29 5.19 9.20 12.62
N ARG A 30 4.53 10.33 12.31
CA ARG A 30 3.06 10.40 12.23
C ARG A 30 2.57 9.69 10.96
N SER A 31 3.25 9.92 9.84
CA SER A 31 2.99 9.20 8.60
C SER A 31 3.22 7.69 8.75
N LEU A 32 4.31 7.28 9.42
CA LEU A 32 4.58 5.87 9.71
C LEU A 32 3.45 5.21 10.51
N GLY A 33 2.96 5.88 11.56
CA GLY A 33 1.81 5.41 12.33
C GLY A 33 0.54 5.25 11.49
N THR A 34 0.35 6.11 10.49
CA THR A 34 -0.76 5.99 9.53
C THR A 34 -0.64 4.73 8.67
N TRP A 35 0.55 4.45 8.13
CA TRP A 35 0.80 3.24 7.34
C TRP A 35 0.63 1.95 8.15
N LEU A 36 1.12 1.93 9.39
CA LEU A 36 0.94 0.80 10.30
C LEU A 36 -0.54 0.51 10.57
N ARG A 37 -1.35 1.57 10.78
CA ARG A 37 -2.80 1.44 11.00
C ARG A 37 -3.52 0.90 9.76
N ILE A 38 -3.20 1.43 8.58
CA ILE A 38 -3.75 0.94 7.30
C ILE A 38 -3.41 -0.55 7.15
N GLY A 39 -2.14 -0.91 7.39
CA GLY A 39 -1.67 -2.29 7.38
C GLY A 39 -2.53 -3.19 8.25
N GLN A 40 -2.60 -2.92 9.56
CA GLN A 40 -3.40 -3.71 10.50
C GLN A 40 -4.86 -3.89 10.06
N SER A 41 -5.52 -2.81 9.62
CA SER A 41 -6.93 -2.86 9.22
C SER A 41 -7.19 -3.64 7.92
N SER A 42 -6.17 -3.87 7.11
CA SER A 42 -6.32 -4.38 5.75
C SER A 42 -5.64 -5.73 5.51
N LEU A 43 -5.03 -6.32 6.54
CA LEU A 43 -4.42 -7.66 6.51
C LEU A 43 -5.39 -8.78 6.10
N LEU A 44 -6.70 -8.59 6.30
CA LEU A 44 -7.73 -9.55 5.87
C LEU A 44 -8.06 -9.46 4.37
N HIS A 45 -7.68 -8.36 3.71
CA HIS A 45 -8.07 -8.05 2.33
C HIS A 45 -6.91 -8.06 1.35
N PHE A 46 -5.68 -7.92 1.84
CA PHE A 46 -4.50 -7.90 1.01
C PHE A 46 -3.42 -8.83 1.54
N ALA A 47 -2.72 -9.50 0.62
CA ALA A 47 -1.67 -10.44 0.96
C ALA A 47 -0.32 -9.76 1.25
N GLY A 48 -0.07 -8.58 0.64
CA GLY A 48 1.22 -7.91 0.72
C GLY A 48 1.53 -7.42 2.15
N ALA A 49 2.67 -7.88 2.68
CA ALA A 49 3.17 -7.48 3.98
C ALA A 49 3.87 -6.11 3.90
N LEU A 50 3.61 -5.25 4.90
CA LEU A 50 4.30 -3.97 5.03
C LEU A 50 5.71 -4.19 5.59
N ALA A 51 6.72 -3.63 4.93
CA ALA A 51 8.10 -3.65 5.37
C ALA A 51 8.77 -2.27 5.25
N GLN A 52 9.81 -2.06 6.05
CA GLN A 52 10.65 -0.86 5.99
C GLN A 52 12.06 -1.24 5.54
N ALA A 53 12.58 -0.53 4.54
CA ALA A 53 13.95 -0.72 4.08
C ALA A 53 14.95 -0.16 5.11
N PRO A 54 15.92 -0.95 5.61
CA PRO A 54 16.82 -0.52 6.67
C PRO A 54 17.77 0.62 6.23
N ALA A 55 18.14 0.65 4.95
CA ALA A 55 19.11 1.63 4.44
C ALA A 55 18.54 3.04 4.27
N CYS A 56 17.25 3.17 3.96
CA CYS A 56 16.64 4.45 3.57
C CYS A 56 15.32 4.76 4.26
N GLY A 57 14.81 3.87 5.11
CA GLY A 57 13.56 4.04 5.84
C GLY A 57 12.29 4.03 4.98
N ARG A 58 12.41 3.88 3.66
CA ARG A 58 11.27 3.79 2.72
C ARG A 58 10.43 2.55 3.01
N LEU A 59 9.13 2.67 2.82
CA LEU A 59 8.19 1.57 3.00
C LEU A 59 7.97 0.81 1.69
N TRP A 60 7.77 -0.50 1.84
CA TRP A 60 7.57 -1.46 0.75
C TRP A 60 6.43 -2.41 1.09
N LEU A 61 5.78 -2.92 0.05
CA LEU A 61 4.89 -4.07 0.13
C LEU A 61 5.61 -5.29 -0.42
N LEU A 62 5.62 -6.37 0.36
CA LEU A 62 6.33 -7.61 0.05
C LEU A 62 5.35 -8.77 -0.08
N GLN A 63 5.54 -9.62 -1.08
CA GLN A 63 4.86 -10.92 -1.18
C GLN A 63 5.85 -11.98 -1.63
N HIS A 64 5.89 -13.09 -0.89
CA HIS A 64 6.65 -14.27 -1.28
C HIS A 64 5.76 -15.25 -2.05
N LEU A 65 6.33 -15.84 -3.11
CA LEU A 65 5.76 -16.93 -3.89
C LEU A 65 6.71 -18.14 -3.86
N PRO A 66 6.20 -19.37 -3.76
CA PRO A 66 7.02 -20.57 -3.77
C PRO A 66 7.78 -20.72 -5.09
N HIS A 67 8.91 -21.43 -5.08
CA HIS A 67 9.73 -21.66 -6.29
C HIS A 67 8.96 -22.34 -7.44
N THR A 68 7.89 -23.08 -7.12
CA THR A 68 7.03 -23.75 -8.09
C THR A 68 5.98 -22.83 -8.74
N CYS A 69 5.98 -21.53 -8.43
CA CYS A 69 5.00 -20.60 -8.99
C CYS A 69 5.17 -20.45 -10.51
N SER A 70 4.05 -20.41 -11.22
CA SER A 70 3.97 -20.08 -12.63
C SER A 70 4.20 -18.59 -12.86
N GLN A 71 4.58 -18.24 -14.10
CA GLN A 71 4.66 -16.84 -14.52
C GLN A 71 3.32 -16.10 -14.34
N ALA A 72 2.19 -16.78 -14.56
CA ALA A 72 0.87 -16.19 -14.38
C ALA A 72 0.61 -15.82 -12.91
N GLU A 73 0.99 -16.67 -11.97
CA GLU A 73 0.87 -16.38 -10.53
C GLU A 73 1.76 -15.21 -10.10
N VAL A 74 2.98 -15.11 -10.66
CA VAL A 74 3.86 -13.95 -10.42
C VAL A 74 3.21 -12.65 -10.89
N LEU A 75 2.66 -12.63 -12.10
CA LEU A 75 2.01 -11.45 -12.66
C LEU A 75 0.74 -11.06 -11.88
N ALA A 76 -0.11 -12.03 -11.56
CA ALA A 76 -1.33 -11.79 -10.77
C ALA A 76 -1.00 -11.25 -9.36
N THR A 77 0.06 -11.79 -8.74
CA THR A 77 0.52 -11.33 -7.42
C THR A 77 1.09 -9.91 -7.49
N LEU A 78 1.88 -9.62 -8.54
CA LEU A 78 2.41 -8.27 -8.75
C LEU A 78 1.28 -7.26 -8.96
N GLU A 79 0.26 -7.61 -9.76
CA GLU A 79 -0.94 -6.79 -9.95
C GLU A 79 -1.67 -6.54 -8.62
N ALA A 80 -1.86 -7.59 -7.81
CA ALA A 80 -2.47 -7.45 -6.48
C ALA A 80 -1.67 -6.50 -5.56
N LEU A 81 -0.33 -6.58 -5.57
CA LEU A 81 0.52 -5.67 -4.80
C LEU A 81 0.43 -4.21 -5.28
N LEU A 82 0.35 -3.99 -6.60
CA LEU A 82 0.18 -2.65 -7.16
C LEU A 82 -1.19 -2.07 -6.79
N ASN A 83 -2.24 -2.87 -6.88
CA ASN A 83 -3.59 -2.48 -6.45
C ASN A 83 -3.65 -2.15 -4.95
N GLN A 84 -2.97 -2.94 -4.11
CA GLN A 84 -2.81 -2.65 -2.68
C GLN A 84 -2.08 -1.31 -2.47
N ARG A 85 -0.94 -1.10 -3.13
CA ARG A 85 -0.16 0.16 -3.05
C ARG A 85 -1.04 1.37 -3.35
N ASP A 86 -1.76 1.32 -4.47
CA ASP A 86 -2.54 2.46 -4.95
C ASP A 86 -3.76 2.72 -4.05
N THR A 87 -4.38 1.66 -3.54
CA THR A 87 -5.44 1.75 -2.53
C THR A 87 -4.93 2.39 -1.26
N TRP A 88 -3.81 1.91 -0.71
CA TRP A 88 -3.24 2.42 0.53
C TRP A 88 -2.78 3.87 0.38
N ARG A 89 -2.14 4.24 -0.73
CA ARG A 89 -1.76 5.64 -1.03
C ARG A 89 -2.99 6.55 -1.10
N ARG A 90 -4.09 6.09 -1.70
CA ARG A 90 -5.36 6.84 -1.74
C ARG A 90 -5.95 7.02 -0.35
N VAL A 91 -5.95 5.98 0.49
CA VAL A 91 -6.43 6.04 1.87
C VAL A 91 -5.56 6.96 2.72
N ALA A 92 -4.23 6.84 2.65
CA ALA A 92 -3.31 7.70 3.37
C ALA A 92 -3.51 9.18 3.00
N LYS A 93 -3.66 9.49 1.70
CA LYS A 93 -3.97 10.87 1.24
C LYS A 93 -5.27 11.39 1.84
N ARG A 94 -6.31 10.55 1.93
CA ARG A 94 -7.60 10.91 2.56
C ARG A 94 -7.47 11.17 4.07
N LEU A 95 -6.62 10.41 4.75
CA LEU A 95 -6.40 10.57 6.20
C LEU A 95 -5.61 11.85 6.54
N VAL A 96 -4.74 12.31 5.64
CA VAL A 96 -3.98 13.56 5.80
C VAL A 96 -4.80 14.80 5.41
N MET A 97 -5.76 14.64 4.50
CA MET A 97 -6.68 15.72 4.14
C MET A 97 -7.57 16.01 5.35
N PRO A 98 -7.59 17.25 5.91
CA PRO A 98 -8.61 17.62 6.88
C PRO A 98 -9.95 17.32 6.24
N ALA A 99 -10.81 16.57 6.95
CA ALA A 99 -12.14 16.19 6.46
C ALA A 99 -12.78 17.45 5.92
N SER A 100 -12.79 17.58 4.58
CA SER A 100 -13.30 18.76 3.90
C SER A 100 -14.69 18.89 4.45
N LYS A 101 -14.95 19.97 5.21
CA LYS A 101 -16.17 20.21 5.98
C LYS A 101 -17.31 19.58 5.21
N LEU A 102 -17.69 18.35 5.59
CA LEU A 102 -18.88 17.73 5.07
C LEU A 102 -19.91 18.68 5.64
N TYR A 103 -20.36 19.62 4.82
CA TYR A 103 -21.57 20.35 5.11
C TYR A 103 -22.58 19.23 5.24
N VAL A 104 -22.83 18.84 6.48
CA VAL A 104 -23.96 18.03 6.85
C VAL A 104 -25.11 18.96 6.52
N THR A 105 -25.53 18.94 5.26
CA THR A 105 -26.77 19.54 4.84
C THR A 105 -27.81 18.76 5.61
N SER A 106 -28.22 19.34 6.74
CA SER A 106 -29.22 18.73 7.59
C SER A 106 -30.43 18.44 6.71
N LEU A 107 -30.83 17.18 6.58
CA LEU A 107 -32.04 16.81 5.83
C LEU A 107 -33.31 17.50 6.38
N ARG A 108 -33.21 18.13 7.56
CA ARG A 108 -34.26 18.91 8.21
C ARG A 108 -34.40 20.33 7.67
N SER A 109 -33.49 20.80 6.80
CA SER A 109 -33.55 22.15 6.21
C SER A 109 -33.99 22.17 4.75
N LEU A 110 -34.48 21.05 4.21
CA LEU A 110 -35.09 21.02 2.88
C LEU A 110 -36.52 21.59 2.99
N PRO A 111 -36.87 22.64 2.22
CA PRO A 111 -38.23 23.13 2.17
C PRO A 111 -39.13 22.09 1.48
N ASN A 112 -40.32 21.89 2.04
CA ASN A 112 -41.42 21.14 1.40
C ASN A 112 -41.98 21.89 0.19
#